data_AF-A0A6N3B892-F1
#
_entry.id   AF-A0A6N3B892-F1
#
_cell.length_a   1.000
_cell.length_b   1.000
_cell.length_c   1.000
_cell.angle_alpha   90.00
_cell.angle_beta   90.00
_cell.angle_gamma   90.00
#
_symmetry.space_group_name_H-M   'P 1'
#
loop_
_entity.id
_entity.type
_entity.pdbx_description
1 polymer ?
#
loop_
_entity_poly.entity_id
_entity_poly.type
_entity_poly.pdbx_seq_one_letter_code
_entity_poly.pdbx_strand_id
1 'polypeptide(L)' 'MARKIHLRIDQLRFATSIQDLILNGVGRCHKLVGDRKTQYAMDLVHPYRLIFIHIDGTFHVVEIQEIIDYH' A
#
# COMPACT_ATOMS: atom_id res chain seq x y z
N MET A 1 -3.83 10.46 -12.26
CA MET A 1 -3.63 10.21 -10.82
C MET A 1 -4.82 9.48 -10.17
N ALA A 2 -6.01 10.08 -10.13
CA ALA A 2 -7.21 9.52 -9.47
C ALA A 2 -7.51 8.05 -9.78
N ARG A 3 -7.53 7.65 -11.06
CA ARG A 3 -7.77 6.25 -11.48
C ARG A 3 -6.82 5.25 -10.83
N LYS A 4 -5.55 5.63 -10.65
CA LYS A 4 -4.54 4.74 -10.07
C LYS A 4 -4.67 4.66 -8.56
N ILE A 5 -5.06 5.76 -7.90
CA ILE A 5 -5.41 5.76 -6.47
C ILE A 5 -6.61 4.84 -6.23
N HIS A 6 -7.68 4.98 -7.00
CA HIS A 6 -8.87 4.13 -6.87
C HIS A 6 -8.52 2.65 -7.07
N LEU A 7 -7.72 2.32 -8.09
CA LEU A 7 -7.22 0.96 -8.30
C LEU A 7 -6.45 0.41 -7.08
N ARG A 8 -5.62 1.22 -6.40
CA ARG A 8 -4.92 0.76 -5.19
C ARG A 8 -5.87 0.53 -4.03
N ILE A 9 -6.86 1.40 -3.85
CA ILE A 9 -7.89 1.24 -2.82
C ILE A 9 -8.67 -0.07 -3.04
N ASP A 10 -9.06 -0.37 -4.27
CA ASP A 10 -9.76 -1.63 -4.58
C ASP A 10 -8.86 -2.84 -4.31
N GLN A 11 -7.60 -2.79 -4.73
CA GLN A 11 -6.64 -3.86 -4.47
C GLN A 11 -6.44 -4.12 -2.96
N LEU A 12 -6.36 -3.06 -2.15
CA LEU A 12 -6.25 -3.19 -0.69
C LEU A 12 -7.55 -3.72 -0.08
N ARG A 13 -8.71 -3.28 -0.58
CA ARG A 13 -10.03 -3.69 -0.09
C ARG A 13 -10.33 -5.17 -0.33
N PHE A 14 -9.88 -5.71 -1.47
CA PHE A 14 -10.16 -7.09 -1.86
C PHE A 14 -8.98 -8.05 -1.59
N ALA A 15 -7.88 -7.58 -1.02
CA ALA A 15 -6.78 -8.43 -0.61
C ALA A 15 -7.17 -9.29 0.59
N THR A 16 -6.83 -10.58 0.54
CA THR A 16 -6.93 -11.49 1.70
C THR A 16 -5.87 -11.16 2.75
N SER A 17 -4.71 -10.66 2.32
CA SER A 17 -3.66 -10.18 3.22
C SER A 17 -2.70 -9.23 2.49
N ILE A 18 -1.95 -8.43 3.25
CA ILE A 18 -0.85 -7.63 2.67
C ILE A 18 0.24 -8.54 2.10
N GLN A 19 0.46 -9.72 2.70
CA GLN A 19 1.46 -10.66 2.23
C GLN A 19 1.12 -11.18 0.82
N ASP A 20 -0.16 -11.41 0.52
CA ASP A 20 -0.59 -11.81 -0.83
C ASP A 20 -0.33 -10.72 -1.87
N LEU A 21 -0.51 -9.44 -1.49
CA LEU A 21 -0.19 -8.32 -2.39
C LEU A 21 1.31 -8.26 -2.69
N ILE A 22 2.17 -8.53 -1.69
CA ILE A 22 3.63 -8.56 -1.86
C ILE A 22 4.04 -9.74 -2.73
N LEU A 23 3.58 -10.96 -2.39
CA LEU A 23 3.96 -12.20 -3.10
C LEU A 23 3.53 -12.18 -4.57
N ASN A 24 2.37 -11.61 -4.87
CA ASN A 24 1.85 -11.52 -6.23
C ASN A 24 2.30 -10.24 -6.97
N GLY A 25 3.15 -9.40 -6.36
CA GLY A 25 3.65 -8.17 -6.97
C GLY A 25 2.57 -7.13 -7.27
N VAL A 26 1.42 -7.20 -6.61
CA VAL A 26 0.27 -6.33 -6.87
C VAL A 26 0.65 -4.89 -6.54
N GLY A 27 0.63 -4.04 -7.56
CA GLY A 27 0.99 -2.63 -7.42
C GLY A 27 2.39 -2.36 -6.88
N ARG A 28 3.30 -3.34 -6.99
CA ARG A 28 4.66 -3.30 -6.42
C ARG A 28 4.62 -3.03 -4.91
N CYS A 29 3.66 -3.64 -4.22
CA CYS A 29 3.53 -3.59 -2.78
C CYS A 29 4.81 -4.08 -2.11
N HIS A 30 5.38 -3.27 -1.22
CA HIS A 30 6.55 -3.63 -0.43
C HIS A 30 6.52 -2.94 0.94
N LYS A 31 7.16 -3.56 1.91
CA LYS A 31 7.36 -2.98 3.25
C LYS A 31 8.47 -1.94 3.18
N LEU A 32 8.28 -0.80 3.86
CA LEU A 32 9.31 0.21 3.98
C LEU A 32 10.35 -0.18 5.05
N VAL A 33 11.48 0.54 5.08
CA VAL A 33 12.62 0.25 5.95
C VAL A 33 12.96 1.44 6.84
N GLY A 34 13.87 1.26 7.80
CA GLY A 34 14.29 2.31 8.73
C GLY A 34 13.14 2.78 9.63
N ASP A 35 13.00 4.09 9.77
CA ASP A 35 11.98 4.73 10.60
C ASP A 35 10.55 4.45 10.12
N ARG A 36 10.41 4.01 8.86
CA ARG A 36 9.13 3.69 8.22
C ARG A 36 8.80 2.20 8.23
N LYS A 37 9.53 1.37 9.00
CA LYS A 37 9.39 -0.11 9.00
C LYS A 37 8.00 -0.66 9.33
N THR A 38 7.08 0.14 9.84
CA THR A 38 5.68 -0.24 10.10
C THR A 38 4.76 0.02 8.90
N GLN A 39 5.26 0.68 7.86
CA GLN A 39 4.51 1.14 6.70
C GLN A 39 4.82 0.29 5.47
N TYR A 40 3.90 0.37 4.51
CA TYR A 40 3.95 -0.26 3.20
C TYR A 40 3.74 0.79 2.12
N ALA A 41 4.20 0.49 0.91
CA ALA A 41 4.07 1.36 -0.25
C ALA A 41 3.60 0.61 -1.49
N MET A 42 2.73 1.24 -2.27
CA MET A 42 2.36 0.81 -3.62
C MET A 42 2.58 1.94 -4.62
N ASP A 43 3.01 1.59 -5.83
CA ASP A 43 3.30 2.59 -6.87
C ASP A 43 2.02 3.23 -7.43
N LEU A 44 2.04 4.55 -7.57
CA LEU A 44 1.04 5.32 -8.32
C LEU A 44 1.62 5.74 -9.67
N VAL A 45 1.40 6.98 -10.10
CA VAL A 45 2.10 7.54 -11.27
C VAL A 45 3.49 7.94 -10.78
N HIS A 46 4.55 7.46 -11.44
CA HIS A 46 5.91 7.81 -11.04
C HIS A 46 6.05 9.35 -10.95
N PRO A 47 6.67 9.87 -9.88
CA PRO A 47 7.40 9.15 -8.82
C PRO A 47 6.58 8.84 -7.54
N TYR A 48 5.27 9.07 -7.56
CA TYR A 48 4.42 8.99 -6.37
C TYR A 48 4.10 7.56 -5.91
N ARG A 49 3.99 7.40 -4.59
CA ARG A 49 3.56 6.16 -3.93
C ARG A 49 2.41 6.42 -2.96
N LEU A 50 1.54 5.42 -2.84
CA LEU A 50 0.53 5.36 -1.79
C LEU A 50 1.16 4.68 -0.58
N ILE A 51 1.29 5.42 0.52
CA ILE A 51 1.83 4.90 1.78
C ILE A 51 0.67 4.55 2.70
N PHE A 52 0.72 3.38 3.31
CA PHE A 52 -0.28 2.92 4.26
C PHE A 52 0.30 2.06 5.37
N ILE A 53 -0.46 1.90 6.45
CA ILE A 53 -0.22 0.89 7.50
C ILE A 53 -1.31 -0.17 7.44
N HIS A 54 -0.96 -1.38 7.89
CA HIS A 54 -1.94 -2.43 8.18
C HIS A 54 -2.13 -2.49 9.69
N ILE A 55 -3.39 -2.48 10.14
CA ILE A 55 -3.73 -2.58 11.55
C ILE A 55 -4.20 -4.01 11.79
N ASP A 56 -3.42 -4.77 12.55
CA ASP A 56 -3.76 -6.14 12.90
C ASP A 56 -4.95 -6.19 13.86
N GLY A 57 -5.93 -7.05 13.57
CA GLY A 57 -7.14 -7.20 14.35
C GLY A 57 -8.09 -8.24 13.75
N THR A 58 -9.34 -8.27 14.20
CA THR A 58 -10.38 -9.17 13.66
C THR A 58 -10.73 -8.85 12.20
N PHE A 59 -10.38 -7.66 11.73
CA PHE A 59 -10.67 -7.19 10.37
C PHE A 59 -9.39 -6.74 9.68
N HIS A 60 -9.34 -6.92 8.36
CA HIS A 60 -8.30 -6.35 7.51
C HIS A 60 -8.54 -4.85 7.39
N VAL A 61 -7.79 -4.07 8.18
CA VAL A 61 -7.89 -2.61 8.17
C VAL A 61 -6.60 -2.03 7.62
N VAL A 62 -6.75 -1.15 6.63
CA VAL A 62 -5.65 -0.39 6.04
C VAL A 62 -5.93 1.09 6.23
N GLU A 63 -4.94 1.81 6.73
CA GLU A 63 -4.99 3.26 6.89
C GLU A 63 -4.00 3.92 5.92
N ILE A 64 -4.53 4.71 5.00
CA ILE A 64 -3.72 5.50 4.06
C ILE A 64 -3.11 6.67 4.84
N GLN A 65 -1.78 6.73 4.85
CA GLN A 65 -1.02 7.74 5.57
C GLN A 65 -0.79 8.98 4.70
N GLU A 66 -0.31 8.77 3.47
CA GLU A 66 0.04 9.87 2.57
C GLU A 66 0.19 9.40 1.12
N ILE A 67 0.19 10.38 0.21
CA ILE A 67 0.65 10.22 -1.17
C ILE A 67 1.85 11.13 -1.33
N ILE A 68 3.02 10.54 -1.56
CA ILE A 68 4.28 11.27 -1.56
C ILE A 68 5.18 10.81 -2.71
N ASP A 69 5.98 11.72 -3.24
CA ASP A 69 7.14 11.36 -4.04
C ASP A 69 8.16 10.69 -3.11
N TYR A 70 8.23 9.38 -3.21
CA TYR A 70 9.14 8.57 -2.43
C TYR A 70 10.12 8.01 -3.43
N HIS A 71 11.32 8.58 -3.59
CA HIS A 71 12.46 8.05 -4.35
C HIS A 71 13.75 8.52 -3.70
#